data_AF-G9MV64-F1
#
_entry.id   AF-G9MV64-F1
#
_cell.length_a   1.000
_cell.length_b   1.000
_cell.length_c   1.000
_cell.angle_alpha   90.00
_cell.angle_beta   90.00
_cell.angle_gamma   90.00
#
_symmetry.space_group_name_H-M   'P 1'
#
loop_
_entity.id
_entity.type
_entity.pdbx_description
1 polymer ?
#
loop_
_entity_poly.entity_id
_entity_poly.type
_entity_poly.pdbx_seq_one_letter_code
_entity_poly.pdbx_strand_id
1 'polypeptide(L)'
;MASTGFTDIDIQVTSSSFIATGLLYEYTHGYLEKNLPKWDCFPQTLRNRMCIEIACIPVRIGLIYFSLPSVLLAFTPASNWTADDTQRSLIACSLMTGAYLFDLMIYREDFFGILHHCMGPALLLWTRLCFSSFTSADALVSRSLMMFIFFGAATGGVFASAGVFLLRVGKRYLERSSLYKYFALCVAGLTVTTVLSCYLNVLYFLHTWDAAYGYFGLAAPLPIIWETFECYLQWRWLLRFYSIEAKLCRGDQRPKDYSDMSDSTPDEGTVWHEIPSAFPKETAFILRALVWQWVVLLLCLYFKFAKELYLHWSFSPTHSVTRTEEVIQNITKW
;
A
#
# COMPACT_ATOMS: atom_id res chain seq x y z
N MET A 1 -22.40 -13.86 22.41
CA MET A 1 -22.75 -14.28 21.03
C MET A 1 -22.82 -13.04 20.17
N ALA A 2 -21.74 -12.69 19.46
CA ALA A 2 -21.74 -11.56 18.53
C ALA A 2 -22.60 -11.93 17.30
N SER A 3 -23.54 -11.05 16.96
CA SER A 3 -24.59 -11.30 15.99
C SER A 3 -24.05 -11.43 14.57
N THR A 4 -24.67 -12.31 13.80
CA THR A 4 -24.48 -12.56 12.37
C THR A 4 -24.71 -11.35 11.45
N GLY A 5 -25.05 -10.18 11.98
CA GLY A 5 -25.34 -8.96 11.20
C GLY A 5 -24.10 -8.19 10.74
N PHE A 6 -22.95 -8.36 11.38
CA PHE A 6 -21.73 -7.61 11.02
C PHE A 6 -20.94 -8.22 9.86
N THR A 7 -21.12 -9.50 9.55
CA THR A 7 -20.49 -10.16 8.39
C THR A 7 -21.12 -9.77 7.06
N ASP A 8 -22.40 -9.39 7.05
CA ASP A 8 -23.13 -9.05 5.83
C ASP A 8 -22.69 -7.71 5.23
N ILE A 9 -22.29 -6.76 6.09
CA ILE A 9 -21.87 -5.42 5.63
C ILE A 9 -20.59 -5.50 4.80
N ASP A 10 -19.59 -6.28 5.21
CA ASP A 10 -18.34 -6.39 4.45
C ASP A 10 -18.57 -7.04 3.09
N ILE A 11 -19.42 -8.08 3.03
CA ILE A 11 -19.79 -8.74 1.78
C ILE A 11 -20.52 -7.75 0.87
N GLN A 12 -21.44 -6.96 1.41
CA GLN A 12 -22.17 -5.94 0.67
C GLN A 12 -21.23 -4.85 0.14
N VAL A 13 -20.32 -4.33 0.98
CA VAL A 13 -19.35 -3.30 0.59
C VAL A 13 -18.36 -3.85 -0.45
N THR A 14 -17.85 -5.06 -0.24
CA THR A 14 -16.94 -5.75 -1.18
C THR A 14 -17.63 -5.95 -2.52
N SER A 15 -18.85 -6.49 -2.52
CA SER A 15 -19.63 -6.74 -3.74
C SER A 15 -19.98 -5.43 -4.46
N SER A 16 -20.43 -4.42 -3.71
CA SER A 16 -20.73 -3.09 -4.25
C SER A 16 -19.49 -2.45 -4.86
N SER A 17 -18.34 -2.54 -4.19
CA SER A 17 -17.09 -2.02 -4.71
C SER A 17 -16.64 -2.75 -5.97
N PHE A 18 -16.72 -4.08 -6.00
CA PHE A 18 -16.43 -4.88 -7.20
C PHE A 18 -17.30 -4.46 -8.39
N ILE A 19 -18.61 -4.37 -8.18
CA ILE A 19 -19.57 -3.98 -9.24
C ILE A 19 -19.33 -2.53 -9.68
N ALA A 20 -19.18 -1.60 -8.75
CA ALA A 20 -18.97 -0.19 -9.06
C ALA A 20 -17.65 0.02 -9.81
N THR A 21 -16.56 -0.64 -9.39
CA THR A 21 -15.29 -0.61 -10.10
C THR A 21 -15.44 -1.18 -11.50
N GLY A 22 -16.18 -2.27 -11.68
CA GLY A 22 -16.44 -2.83 -13.01
C GLY A 22 -17.24 -1.92 -13.93
N LEU A 23 -18.32 -1.31 -13.43
CA LEU A 23 -19.11 -0.35 -14.21
C LEU A 23 -18.28 0.89 -14.60
N LEU A 24 -17.47 1.40 -13.68
CA LEU A 24 -16.57 2.52 -13.94
C LEU A 24 -15.46 2.14 -14.91
N TYR A 25 -14.95 0.91 -14.86
CA TYR A 25 -13.96 0.39 -15.80
C TYR A 25 -14.51 0.39 -17.23
N GLU A 26 -15.70 -0.19 -17.44
CA GLU A 26 -16.35 -0.23 -18.75
C GLU A 26 -16.66 1.19 -19.27
N TYR A 27 -17.20 2.05 -18.41
CA TYR A 27 -17.44 3.45 -18.74
C TYR A 27 -16.16 4.17 -19.14
N THR A 28 -15.09 3.98 -18.37
CA THR A 28 -13.78 4.61 -18.64
C THR A 28 -13.21 4.11 -19.95
N HIS A 29 -13.32 2.81 -20.24
CA HIS A 29 -12.87 2.23 -21.50
C HIS A 29 -13.58 2.90 -22.68
N GLY A 30 -14.91 2.94 -22.66
CA GLY A 30 -15.70 3.57 -23.73
C GLY A 30 -15.48 5.09 -23.82
N TYR A 31 -15.21 5.77 -22.70
CA TYR A 31 -14.88 7.19 -22.70
C TYR A 31 -13.52 7.46 -23.35
N LEU A 32 -12.48 6.71 -22.96
CA LEU A 32 -11.13 6.89 -23.51
C LEU A 32 -11.04 6.51 -24.98
N GLU A 33 -11.73 5.45 -25.40
CA GLU A 33 -11.81 5.06 -26.81
C GLU A 33 -12.42 6.15 -27.69
N LYS A 34 -13.45 6.86 -27.19
CA LYS A 34 -14.11 7.95 -27.92
C LYS A 34 -13.33 9.27 -27.91
N ASN A 35 -12.64 9.57 -26.81
CA ASN A 35 -12.10 10.91 -26.57
C ASN A 35 -10.56 11.00 -26.66
N LEU A 36 -9.82 9.89 -26.52
CA LEU A 36 -8.37 9.91 -26.56
C LEU A 36 -7.85 9.54 -27.96
N PRO A 37 -7.21 10.46 -28.70
CA PRO A 37 -6.73 10.17 -30.05
C PRO A 37 -5.73 9.02 -30.07
N LYS A 38 -5.90 8.06 -31.00
CA LYS A 38 -5.03 6.88 -31.15
C LYS A 38 -5.01 5.96 -29.92
N TRP A 39 -6.11 5.88 -29.17
CA TRP A 39 -6.25 4.95 -28.05
C TRP A 39 -5.92 3.50 -28.46
N ASP A 40 -6.38 3.07 -29.63
CA ASP A 40 -6.13 1.72 -30.15
C ASP A 40 -4.67 1.41 -30.47
N CYS A 41 -3.81 2.42 -30.52
CA CYS A 41 -2.37 2.22 -30.73
C CYS A 41 -1.63 1.89 -29.42
N PHE A 42 -2.31 1.81 -28.27
CA PHE A 42 -1.71 1.34 -27.02
C PHE A 42 -1.97 -0.17 -26.83
N PRO A 43 -0.99 -0.93 -26.30
CA PRO A 43 -1.20 -2.34 -25.98
C PRO A 43 -2.42 -2.54 -25.08
N GLN A 44 -3.19 -3.62 -25.30
CA GLN A 44 -4.39 -3.92 -24.52
C GLN A 44 -4.12 -3.92 -23.01
N THR A 45 -2.98 -4.47 -22.60
CA THR A 45 -2.57 -4.54 -21.19
C THR A 45 -2.39 -3.15 -20.57
N LEU A 46 -1.83 -2.20 -21.31
CA LEU A 46 -1.72 -0.81 -20.88
C LEU A 46 -3.09 -0.14 -20.83
N ARG A 47 -3.94 -0.35 -21.83
CA ARG A 47 -5.30 0.22 -21.87
C ARG A 47 -6.13 -0.20 -20.67
N ASN A 48 -6.19 -1.52 -20.46
CA ASN A 48 -6.84 -2.14 -19.32
C ASN A 48 -6.33 -1.55 -18.01
N ARG A 49 -5.01 -1.47 -17.84
CA ARG A 49 -4.39 -0.88 -16.65
C ARG A 49 -4.79 0.57 -16.43
N MET A 50 -4.83 1.41 -17.46
CA MET A 50 -5.24 2.81 -17.27
C MET A 50 -6.72 2.93 -16.90
N CYS A 51 -7.59 2.15 -17.54
CA CYS A 51 -9.01 2.14 -17.23
C CYS A 51 -9.26 1.73 -15.78
N ILE A 52 -8.61 0.68 -15.29
CA ILE A 52 -8.80 0.23 -13.90
C ILE A 52 -8.24 1.23 -12.89
N GLU A 53 -7.11 1.87 -13.16
CA GLU A 53 -6.53 2.88 -12.26
C GLU A 53 -7.45 4.11 -12.11
N ILE A 54 -8.14 4.51 -13.19
CA ILE A 54 -9.15 5.57 -13.16
C ILE A 54 -10.42 5.09 -12.45
N ALA A 55 -10.89 3.88 -12.75
CA ALA A 55 -12.08 3.30 -12.12
C ALA A 55 -11.91 3.11 -10.59
N CYS A 56 -10.67 2.96 -10.12
CA CYS A 56 -10.32 2.87 -8.71
C CYS A 56 -10.23 4.22 -7.98
N ILE A 57 -10.38 5.38 -8.66
CA ILE A 57 -10.31 6.70 -8.00
C ILE A 57 -11.33 6.83 -6.85
N PRO A 58 -12.63 6.51 -7.03
CA PRO A 58 -13.59 6.60 -5.93
C PRO A 58 -13.25 5.68 -4.75
N VAL A 59 -12.71 4.49 -5.05
CA VAL A 59 -12.23 3.55 -4.03
C VAL A 59 -11.12 4.20 -3.22
N ARG A 60 -10.11 4.79 -3.87
CA ARG A 60 -9.00 5.49 -3.19
C ARG A 60 -9.48 6.65 -2.31
N ILE A 61 -10.48 7.40 -2.75
CA ILE A 61 -11.11 8.45 -1.94
C ILE A 61 -11.78 7.83 -0.69
N GLY A 62 -12.52 6.74 -0.87
CA GLY A 62 -13.10 5.98 0.24
C GLY A 62 -12.03 5.47 1.22
N LEU A 63 -10.93 4.90 0.71
CA LEU A 63 -9.82 4.44 1.54
C LEU A 63 -9.24 5.58 2.37
N ILE A 64 -8.97 6.75 1.77
CA ILE A 64 -8.51 7.95 2.50
C ILE A 64 -9.51 8.32 3.59
N TYR A 65 -10.80 8.41 3.25
CA TYR A 65 -11.84 8.82 4.19
C TYR A 65 -11.95 7.90 5.41
N PHE A 66 -11.98 6.58 5.18
CA PHE A 66 -12.17 5.60 6.24
C PHE A 66 -10.89 5.30 7.05
N SER A 67 -9.71 5.43 6.46
CA SER A 67 -8.44 5.15 7.15
C SER A 67 -7.85 6.37 7.87
N LEU A 68 -8.13 7.61 7.42
CA LEU A 68 -7.55 8.83 7.99
C LEU A 68 -7.72 8.96 9.52
N PRO A 69 -8.91 8.72 10.12
CA PRO A 69 -9.08 8.81 11.57
C PRO A 69 -8.11 7.90 12.33
N SER A 70 -7.94 6.66 11.87
CA SER A 70 -7.04 5.67 12.47
C SER A 70 -5.57 6.11 12.37
N VAL A 71 -5.19 6.77 11.28
CA VAL A 71 -3.84 7.35 11.10
C VAL A 71 -3.61 8.51 12.06
N LEU A 72 -4.56 9.43 12.18
CA LEU A 72 -4.45 10.58 13.08
C LEU A 72 -4.38 10.16 14.56
N LEU A 73 -5.03 9.06 14.91
CA LEU A 73 -5.09 8.54 16.28
C LEU A 73 -4.13 7.37 16.53
N ALA A 74 -3.19 7.10 15.62
CA ALA A 74 -2.35 5.91 15.66
C ALA A 74 -1.58 5.76 16.99
N PHE A 75 -1.06 6.86 17.54
CA PHE A 75 -0.26 6.85 18.77
C PHE A 75 -1.05 7.24 20.03
N THR A 76 -2.38 7.21 19.96
CA THR A 76 -3.23 7.39 21.15
C THR A 76 -3.37 6.07 21.91
N PRO A 77 -3.70 6.08 23.21
CA PRO A 77 -3.97 4.85 23.96
C PRO A 77 -4.99 3.94 23.25
N ALA A 78 -4.79 2.62 23.32
CA ALA A 78 -5.73 1.65 22.73
C ALA A 78 -7.12 1.73 23.37
N SER A 79 -7.23 2.19 24.62
CA SER A 79 -8.50 2.44 25.31
C SER A 79 -9.40 3.46 24.61
N ASN A 80 -8.84 4.31 23.74
CA ASN A 80 -9.61 5.28 22.96
C ASN A 80 -10.20 4.66 21.68
N TRP A 81 -9.86 3.42 21.37
CA TRP A 81 -10.38 2.71 20.20
C TRP A 81 -11.81 2.23 20.44
N THR A 82 -12.66 2.48 19.47
CA THR A 82 -14.10 2.19 19.54
C THR A 82 -14.51 1.16 18.49
N ALA A 83 -15.71 0.60 18.64
CA ALA A 83 -16.29 -0.28 17.63
C ALA A 83 -16.48 0.42 16.27
N ASP A 84 -16.71 1.74 16.26
CA ASP A 84 -16.80 2.54 15.03
C ASP A 84 -15.45 2.59 14.30
N ASP A 85 -14.33 2.68 15.03
CA ASP A 85 -12.99 2.65 14.43
C ASP A 85 -12.71 1.29 13.77
N THR A 86 -13.10 0.18 14.42
CA THR A 86 -13.05 -1.16 13.83
C THR A 86 -13.92 -1.23 12.58
N GLN A 87 -15.15 -0.72 12.62
CA GLN A 87 -16.07 -0.73 11.48
C GLN A 87 -15.53 0.06 10.29
N ARG A 88 -14.98 1.26 10.49
CA ARG A 88 -14.36 2.06 9.42
C ARG A 88 -13.19 1.31 8.78
N SER A 89 -12.39 0.65 9.60
CA SER A 89 -11.24 -0.14 9.15
C SER A 89 -11.67 -1.35 8.31
N LEU A 90 -12.74 -2.04 8.71
CA LEU A 90 -13.37 -3.13 7.94
C LEU A 90 -13.95 -2.64 6.61
N ILE A 91 -14.62 -1.48 6.59
CA ILE A 91 -15.14 -0.86 5.36
C ILE A 91 -13.99 -0.53 4.41
N ALA A 92 -12.91 0.08 4.89
CA ALA A 92 -11.73 0.36 4.07
C ALA A 92 -11.14 -0.92 3.45
N CYS A 93 -10.98 -1.99 4.24
CA CYS A 93 -10.50 -3.27 3.76
C CYS A 93 -11.46 -3.91 2.74
N SER A 94 -12.77 -3.81 2.96
CA SER A 94 -13.81 -4.34 2.08
C SER A 94 -13.85 -3.61 0.73
N LEU A 95 -13.76 -2.27 0.75
CA LEU A 95 -13.64 -1.44 -0.45
C LEU A 95 -12.40 -1.83 -1.27
N MET A 96 -11.24 -1.90 -0.62
CA MET A 96 -9.99 -2.31 -1.28
C MET A 96 -10.11 -3.71 -1.86
N THR A 97 -10.68 -4.66 -1.10
CA THR A 97 -10.87 -6.05 -1.55
C THR A 97 -11.74 -6.13 -2.80
N GLY A 98 -12.91 -5.49 -2.81
CA GLY A 98 -13.80 -5.57 -3.96
C GLY A 98 -13.17 -5.00 -5.23
N ALA A 99 -12.49 -3.85 -5.12
CA ALA A 99 -11.79 -3.23 -6.24
C ALA A 99 -10.62 -4.08 -6.73
N TYR A 100 -9.81 -4.62 -5.82
CA TYR A 100 -8.65 -5.43 -6.18
C TYR A 100 -9.04 -6.80 -6.74
N LEU A 101 -10.14 -7.41 -6.30
CA LEU A 101 -10.67 -8.62 -6.92
C LEU A 101 -11.05 -8.38 -8.39
N PHE A 102 -11.72 -7.26 -8.68
CA PHE A 102 -12.05 -6.91 -10.07
C PHE A 102 -10.79 -6.67 -10.90
N ASP A 103 -9.84 -5.91 -10.36
CA ASP A 103 -8.56 -5.64 -11.01
C ASP A 103 -7.74 -6.93 -11.27
N LEU A 104 -7.77 -7.91 -10.37
CA LEU A 104 -7.13 -9.22 -10.57
C LEU A 104 -7.80 -10.06 -11.67
N MET A 105 -9.07 -9.82 -11.99
CA MET A 105 -9.76 -10.46 -13.12
C MET A 105 -9.35 -9.84 -14.46
N ILE A 106 -8.84 -8.61 -14.45
CA ILE A 106 -8.28 -7.97 -15.63
C ILE A 106 -6.83 -8.43 -15.76
N TYR A 107 -6.46 -8.96 -16.93
CA TYR A 107 -5.14 -9.54 -17.15
C TYR A 107 -3.99 -8.58 -16.75
N ARG A 108 -3.14 -9.04 -15.82
CA ARG A 108 -1.89 -8.37 -15.39
C ARG A 108 -0.69 -9.24 -15.73
N GLU A 109 0.32 -8.65 -16.39
CA GLU A 109 1.58 -9.33 -16.73
C GLU A 109 2.59 -9.34 -15.57
N ASP A 110 2.43 -8.45 -14.58
CA ASP A 110 3.40 -8.22 -13.51
C ASP A 110 3.10 -9.08 -12.28
N PHE A 111 3.90 -10.13 -12.07
CA PHE A 111 3.80 -11.03 -10.92
C PHE A 111 3.85 -10.29 -9.56
N PHE A 112 4.74 -9.31 -9.39
CA PHE A 112 4.80 -8.53 -8.16
C PHE A 112 3.57 -7.62 -8.02
N GLY A 113 3.05 -7.14 -9.15
CA GLY A 113 1.78 -6.43 -9.20
C GLY A 113 0.61 -7.32 -8.74
N ILE A 114 0.55 -8.56 -9.20
CA ILE A 114 -0.48 -9.53 -8.77
C ILE A 114 -0.38 -9.77 -7.27
N LEU A 115 0.83 -10.09 -6.75
CA LEU A 115 1.03 -10.31 -5.32
C LEU A 115 0.59 -9.11 -4.46
N HIS A 116 0.94 -7.89 -4.89
CA HIS A 116 0.51 -6.67 -4.20
C HIS A 116 -1.02 -6.49 -4.20
N HIS A 117 -1.72 -6.85 -5.27
CA HIS A 117 -3.18 -6.69 -5.33
C HIS A 117 -3.93 -7.87 -4.67
N CYS A 118 -3.30 -9.05 -4.54
CA CYS A 118 -3.80 -10.12 -3.66
C CYS A 118 -3.84 -9.70 -2.18
N MET A 119 -3.16 -8.61 -1.81
CA MET A 119 -3.22 -8.10 -0.45
C MET A 119 -4.56 -7.57 -0.04
N GLY A 120 -5.37 -7.00 -0.95
CA GLY A 120 -6.71 -6.53 -0.59
C GLY A 120 -7.52 -7.63 0.12
N PRO A 121 -7.80 -8.74 -0.56
CA PRO A 121 -8.46 -9.91 0.04
C PRO A 121 -7.76 -10.48 1.27
N ALA A 122 -6.42 -10.58 1.24
CA ALA A 122 -5.66 -11.14 2.36
C ALA A 122 -5.77 -10.26 3.63
N LEU A 123 -5.75 -8.93 3.46
CA LEU A 123 -5.88 -7.97 4.54
C LEU A 123 -7.28 -8.00 5.13
N LEU A 124 -8.34 -8.11 4.33
CA LEU A 124 -9.70 -8.27 4.84
C LEU A 124 -9.85 -9.57 5.64
N LEU A 125 -9.31 -10.69 5.13
CA LEU A 125 -9.31 -11.96 5.83
C LEU A 125 -8.55 -11.86 7.16
N TRP A 126 -7.34 -11.32 7.14
CA TRP A 126 -6.51 -11.13 8.32
C TRP A 126 -7.20 -10.26 9.37
N THR A 127 -7.75 -9.13 8.95
CA THR A 127 -8.56 -8.20 9.74
C THR A 127 -9.73 -8.92 10.40
N ARG A 128 -10.48 -9.75 9.66
CA ARG A 128 -11.58 -10.54 10.21
C ARG A 128 -11.13 -11.64 11.17
N LEU A 129 -9.99 -12.25 10.94
CA LEU A 129 -9.39 -13.23 11.86
C LEU A 129 -8.91 -12.57 13.16
N CYS A 130 -8.47 -11.30 13.12
CA CYS A 130 -8.02 -10.56 14.29
C CYS A 130 -9.15 -9.86 15.06
N PHE A 131 -10.24 -9.43 14.40
CA PHE A 131 -11.26 -8.54 14.99
C PHE A 131 -12.56 -9.23 15.40
N SER A 132 -12.52 -10.49 15.83
CA SER A 132 -13.74 -11.22 16.19
C SER A 132 -14.52 -10.64 17.38
N SER A 133 -14.00 -9.62 18.07
CA SER A 133 -14.55 -9.10 19.32
C SER A 133 -14.89 -7.60 19.37
N PHE A 134 -14.56 -6.77 18.36
CA PHE A 134 -14.81 -5.30 18.36
C PHE A 134 -14.31 -4.62 19.64
N THR A 135 -13.06 -4.88 20.00
CA THR A 135 -12.46 -4.45 21.28
C THR A 135 -11.34 -3.44 21.08
N SER A 136 -10.87 -2.83 22.16
CA SER A 136 -9.68 -1.98 22.14
C SER A 136 -8.40 -2.70 21.67
N ALA A 137 -8.34 -4.02 21.75
CA ALA A 137 -7.24 -4.82 21.21
C ALA A 137 -7.14 -4.73 19.68
N ASP A 138 -8.25 -4.46 18.99
CA ASP A 138 -8.30 -4.31 17.53
C ASP A 138 -7.40 -3.16 17.05
N ALA A 139 -7.22 -2.15 17.90
CA ALA A 139 -6.33 -1.03 17.64
C ALA A 139 -4.91 -1.49 17.26
N LEU A 140 -4.42 -2.57 17.88
CA LEU A 140 -3.04 -3.09 17.74
C LEU A 140 -2.70 -3.53 16.32
N VAL A 141 -3.68 -3.98 15.55
CA VAL A 141 -3.51 -4.34 14.14
C VAL A 141 -4.03 -3.23 13.26
N SER A 142 -5.21 -2.72 13.60
CA SER A 142 -5.96 -1.87 12.69
C SER A 142 -5.25 -0.56 12.41
N ARG A 143 -4.58 0.04 13.40
CA ARG A 143 -3.86 1.30 13.20
C ARG A 143 -2.71 1.14 12.23
N SER A 144 -1.89 0.10 12.38
CA SER A 144 -0.81 -0.22 11.42
C SER A 144 -1.38 -0.44 10.03
N LEU A 145 -2.41 -1.29 9.93
CA LEU A 145 -3.03 -1.60 8.65
C LEU A 145 -3.62 -0.34 7.96
N MET A 146 -4.28 0.53 8.71
CA MET A 146 -4.83 1.77 8.17
C MET A 146 -3.75 2.75 7.74
N MET A 147 -2.59 2.79 8.41
CA MET A 147 -1.42 3.55 7.94
C MET A 147 -0.92 3.01 6.59
N PHE A 148 -0.83 1.69 6.43
CA PHE A 148 -0.50 1.09 5.15
C PHE A 148 -1.53 1.43 4.05
N ILE A 149 -2.82 1.27 4.33
CA ILE A 149 -3.89 1.57 3.36
C ILE A 149 -3.86 3.04 2.96
N PHE A 150 -3.72 3.95 3.93
CA PHE A 150 -3.73 5.38 3.69
C PHE A 150 -2.52 5.84 2.86
N PHE A 151 -1.31 5.48 3.30
CA PHE A 151 -0.08 5.95 2.67
C PHE A 151 0.33 5.13 1.45
N GLY A 152 0.21 3.81 1.52
CA GLY A 152 0.59 2.89 0.45
C GLY A 152 -0.48 2.80 -0.63
N ALA A 153 -1.61 2.15 -0.31
CA ALA A 153 -2.62 1.79 -1.30
C ALA A 153 -3.40 2.98 -1.87
N ALA A 154 -3.74 3.95 -1.01
CA ALA A 154 -4.54 5.10 -1.42
C ALA A 154 -3.67 6.24 -1.96
N THR A 155 -2.97 6.99 -1.10
CA THR A 155 -2.23 8.19 -1.53
C THR A 155 -1.00 7.85 -2.38
N GLY A 156 -0.17 6.89 -1.97
CA GLY A 156 0.96 6.40 -2.76
C GLY A 156 0.52 5.80 -4.09
N GLY A 157 -0.56 5.02 -4.07
CA GLY A 157 -1.22 4.47 -5.26
C GLY A 157 -1.60 5.56 -6.27
N VAL A 158 -2.17 6.69 -5.83
CA VAL A 158 -2.48 7.83 -6.73
C VAL A 158 -1.22 8.34 -7.43
N PHE A 159 -0.16 8.65 -6.69
CA PHE A 159 1.07 9.20 -7.26
C PHE A 159 1.78 8.21 -8.19
N ALA A 160 1.83 6.93 -7.80
CA ALA A 160 2.40 5.88 -8.64
C ALA A 160 1.63 5.73 -9.95
N SER A 161 0.30 5.69 -9.88
CA SER A 161 -0.57 5.54 -11.06
C SER A 161 -0.50 6.74 -11.99
N ALA A 162 -0.54 7.95 -11.43
CA ALA A 162 -0.39 9.18 -12.19
C ALA A 162 1.00 9.24 -12.87
N GLY A 163 2.07 8.87 -12.17
CA GLY A 163 3.41 8.79 -12.75
C GLY A 163 3.50 7.77 -13.90
N VAL A 164 2.92 6.58 -13.74
CA VAL A 164 2.84 5.58 -14.82
C VAL A 164 2.02 6.13 -16.00
N PHE A 165 0.88 6.77 -15.76
CA PHE A 165 0.05 7.37 -16.80
C PHE A 165 0.82 8.44 -17.59
N LEU A 166 1.52 9.34 -16.90
CA LEU A 166 2.35 10.37 -17.52
C LEU A 166 3.43 9.74 -18.42
N LEU A 167 4.12 8.70 -17.93
CA LEU A 167 5.18 8.05 -18.69
C LEU A 167 4.68 7.21 -19.87
N ARG A 168 3.49 6.62 -19.76
CA ARG A 168 2.97 5.68 -20.77
C ARG A 168 2.11 6.37 -21.82
N VAL A 169 1.26 7.29 -21.38
CA VAL A 169 0.27 7.99 -22.21
C VAL A 169 0.69 9.44 -22.37
N GLY A 170 0.90 10.15 -21.25
CA GLY A 170 1.20 11.58 -21.24
C GLY A 170 2.40 11.98 -22.11
N LYS A 171 3.44 11.14 -22.20
CA LYS A 171 4.62 11.38 -23.04
C LYS A 171 4.33 11.62 -24.52
N ARG A 172 3.18 11.17 -25.04
CA ARG A 172 2.76 11.35 -26.44
C ARG A 172 2.06 12.71 -26.66
N TYR A 173 1.55 13.34 -25.60
CA TYR A 173 0.72 14.54 -25.68
C TYR A 173 1.32 15.77 -24.97
N LEU A 174 2.25 15.56 -24.04
CA LEU A 174 2.86 16.61 -23.25
C LEU A 174 4.25 16.98 -23.78
N GLU A 175 4.56 18.28 -23.74
CA GLU A 175 5.92 18.76 -23.90
C GLU A 175 6.84 18.16 -22.83
N ARG A 176 8.12 17.94 -23.18
CA ARG A 176 9.09 17.29 -22.29
C ARG A 176 9.21 18.01 -20.94
N SER A 177 9.21 19.34 -20.94
CA SER A 177 9.29 20.18 -19.73
C SER A 177 8.07 19.98 -18.81
N SER A 178 6.86 19.98 -19.37
CA SER A 178 5.61 19.77 -18.64
C SER A 178 5.49 18.34 -18.13
N LEU A 179 5.80 17.34 -18.97
CA LEU A 179 5.87 15.93 -18.57
C LEU A 179 6.79 15.75 -17.37
N TYR A 180 7.99 16.33 -17.44
CA TYR A 180 8.97 16.27 -16.37
C TYR A 180 8.45 16.91 -15.07
N LYS A 181 7.88 18.12 -15.12
CA LYS A 181 7.33 18.81 -13.94
C LYS A 181 6.25 17.97 -13.25
N TYR A 182 5.30 17.41 -14.01
CA TYR A 182 4.25 16.57 -13.44
C TYR A 182 4.79 15.24 -12.92
N PHE A 183 5.77 14.65 -13.60
CA PHE A 183 6.40 13.42 -13.13
C PHE A 183 7.18 13.65 -11.84
N ALA A 184 7.96 14.73 -11.74
CA ALA A 184 8.68 15.11 -10.54
C ALA A 184 7.74 15.33 -9.35
N LEU A 185 6.56 15.94 -9.56
CA LEU A 185 5.53 16.06 -8.53
C LEU A 185 5.04 14.69 -8.05
N CYS A 186 4.84 13.73 -8.97
CA CYS A 186 4.47 12.36 -8.61
C CYS A 186 5.58 11.67 -7.79
N VAL A 187 6.85 11.83 -8.17
CA VAL A 187 7.99 11.29 -7.41
C VAL A 187 8.05 11.90 -6.01
N ALA A 188 7.86 13.22 -5.88
CA ALA A 188 7.87 13.89 -4.58
C ALA A 188 6.74 13.39 -3.67
N GLY A 189 5.51 13.31 -4.20
CA GLY A 189 4.37 12.75 -3.49
C GLY A 189 4.61 11.30 -3.04
N LEU A 190 5.08 10.46 -3.96
CA LEU A 190 5.40 9.05 -3.67
C LEU A 190 6.52 8.92 -2.61
N THR A 191 7.49 9.85 -2.60
CA THR A 191 8.55 9.88 -1.59
C THR A 191 7.96 10.10 -0.21
N VAL A 192 7.13 11.13 -0.06
CA VAL A 192 6.49 11.48 1.22
C VAL A 192 5.65 10.32 1.72
N THR A 193 4.80 9.75 0.87
CA THR A 193 3.90 8.65 1.28
C THR A 193 4.68 7.38 1.62
N THR A 194 5.71 7.03 0.85
CA THR A 194 6.55 5.85 1.12
C THR A 194 7.28 5.99 2.46
N VAL A 195 7.93 7.14 2.69
CA VAL A 195 8.65 7.38 3.96
C VAL A 195 7.70 7.33 5.14
N LEU A 196 6.55 8.01 5.06
CA LEU A 196 5.57 8.00 6.14
C LEU A 196 5.00 6.60 6.39
N SER A 197 4.62 5.86 5.34
CA SER A 197 4.12 4.48 5.48
C SER A 197 5.15 3.60 6.18
N CYS A 198 6.39 3.59 5.68
CA CYS A 198 7.43 2.70 6.16
C CYS A 198 7.85 3.00 7.60
N TYR A 199 7.97 4.28 7.96
CA TYR A 199 8.41 4.67 9.31
C TYR A 199 7.28 4.58 10.33
N LEU A 200 6.09 5.09 10.02
CA LEU A 200 5.01 5.12 11.00
C LEU A 200 4.56 3.70 11.39
N ASN A 201 4.55 2.75 10.44
CA ASN A 201 4.27 1.35 10.74
C ASN A 201 5.28 0.73 11.71
N VAL A 202 6.59 0.91 11.45
CA VAL A 202 7.63 0.35 12.33
C VAL A 202 7.63 1.03 13.70
N LEU A 203 7.50 2.36 13.73
CA LEU A 203 7.41 3.12 14.98
C LEU A 203 6.17 2.72 15.80
N TYR A 204 5.06 2.45 15.13
CA TYR A 204 3.85 1.97 15.77
C TYR A 204 4.08 0.62 16.45
N PHE A 205 4.62 -0.38 15.76
CA PHE A 205 4.94 -1.67 16.39
C PHE A 205 5.98 -1.58 17.50
N LEU A 206 6.98 -0.69 17.36
CA LEU A 206 7.95 -0.46 18.43
C LEU A 206 7.28 0.13 19.68
N HIS A 207 6.34 1.05 19.49
CA HIS A 207 5.56 1.70 20.54
C HIS A 207 4.59 0.74 21.23
N THR A 208 3.93 -0.13 20.46
CA THR A 208 2.89 -1.05 20.96
C THR A 208 3.40 -2.46 21.24
N TRP A 209 4.72 -2.68 21.16
CA TRP A 209 5.35 -4.01 21.20
C TRP A 209 4.82 -4.92 22.32
N ASP A 210 4.78 -4.45 23.56
CA ASP A 210 4.41 -5.29 24.70
C ASP A 210 2.94 -5.74 24.59
N ALA A 211 2.06 -4.86 24.13
CA ALA A 211 0.65 -5.19 23.89
C ALA A 211 0.47 -6.09 22.67
N ALA A 212 1.21 -5.84 21.58
CA ALA A 212 1.19 -6.66 20.38
C ALA A 212 1.70 -8.08 20.64
N TYR A 213 2.82 -8.23 21.37
CA TYR A 213 3.34 -9.52 21.78
C TYR A 213 2.42 -10.22 22.79
N GLY A 214 1.82 -9.48 23.73
CA GLY A 214 0.81 -10.04 24.63
C GLY A 214 -0.41 -10.62 23.91
N TYR A 215 -0.83 -9.98 22.80
CA TYR A 215 -1.97 -10.42 22.00
C TYR A 215 -1.61 -11.56 21.02
N PHE A 216 -0.52 -11.42 20.26
CA PHE A 216 -0.14 -12.39 19.23
C PHE A 216 0.76 -13.52 19.72
N GLY A 217 1.44 -13.34 20.85
CA GLY A 217 2.48 -14.25 21.34
C GLY A 217 3.54 -14.52 20.26
N LEU A 218 3.82 -15.79 20.03
CA LEU A 218 4.79 -16.23 19.03
C LEU A 218 4.41 -15.91 17.58
N ALA A 219 3.14 -15.54 17.31
CA ALA A 219 2.69 -15.12 15.99
C ALA A 219 2.95 -13.62 15.70
N ALA A 220 3.45 -12.85 16.68
CA ALA A 220 3.73 -11.41 16.53
C ALA A 220 4.60 -11.03 15.32
N PRO A 221 5.57 -11.88 14.85
CA PRO A 221 6.32 -11.58 13.64
C PRO A 221 5.50 -11.57 12.35
N LEU A 222 4.35 -12.26 12.28
CA LEU A 222 3.56 -12.37 11.05
C LEU A 222 3.11 -11.01 10.49
N PRO A 223 2.43 -10.15 11.27
CA PRO A 223 2.06 -8.82 10.79
C PRO A 223 3.30 -7.96 10.45
N ILE A 224 4.41 -8.15 11.17
CA ILE A 224 5.65 -7.41 10.91
C ILE A 224 6.29 -7.81 9.58
N ILE A 225 6.36 -9.12 9.29
CA ILE A 225 6.89 -9.66 8.03
C ILE A 225 6.03 -9.17 6.86
N TRP A 226 4.72 -9.22 7.03
CA TRP A 226 3.76 -8.74 6.03
C TRP A 226 3.98 -7.27 5.70
N GLU A 227 3.99 -6.40 6.71
CA GLU A 227 4.22 -4.96 6.55
C GLU A 227 5.62 -4.67 5.99
N THR A 228 6.63 -5.45 6.37
CA THR A 228 8.00 -5.32 5.84
C THR A 228 8.05 -5.60 4.33
N PHE A 229 7.35 -6.64 3.88
CA PHE A 229 7.29 -6.99 2.45
C PHE A 229 6.63 -5.87 1.63
N GLU A 230 5.55 -5.27 2.15
CA GLU A 230 4.91 -4.12 1.49
C GLU A 230 5.78 -2.88 1.45
N CYS A 231 6.41 -2.53 2.57
CA CYS A 231 7.36 -1.42 2.63
C CYS A 231 8.51 -1.63 1.63
N TYR A 232 9.00 -2.86 1.49
CA TYR A 232 10.01 -3.21 0.49
C TYR A 232 9.51 -2.94 -0.95
N LEU A 233 8.27 -3.33 -1.27
CA LEU A 233 7.69 -3.03 -2.59
C LEU A 233 7.59 -1.52 -2.83
N GLN A 234 7.14 -0.75 -1.84
CA GLN A 234 7.05 0.71 -1.94
C GLN A 234 8.42 1.36 -2.17
N TRP A 235 9.45 0.97 -1.41
CA TRP A 235 10.83 1.43 -1.62
C TRP A 235 11.35 1.09 -3.01
N ARG A 236 11.10 -0.14 -3.47
CA ARG A 236 11.51 -0.59 -4.82
C ARG A 236 10.86 0.27 -5.90
N TRP A 237 9.57 0.57 -5.78
CA TRP A 237 8.86 1.43 -6.73
C TRP A 237 9.38 2.86 -6.71
N LEU A 238 9.60 3.43 -5.52
CA LEU A 238 10.15 4.78 -5.37
C LEU A 238 11.52 4.92 -6.03
N LEU A 239 12.44 4.00 -5.76
CA LEU A 239 13.78 4.00 -6.36
C LEU A 239 13.72 3.86 -7.88
N ARG A 240 12.78 3.06 -8.40
CA ARG A 240 12.54 2.96 -9.85
C ARG A 240 12.09 4.29 -10.44
N PHE A 241 11.21 5.02 -9.76
CA PHE A 241 10.72 6.32 -10.21
C PHE A 241 11.82 7.38 -10.23
N TYR A 242 12.69 7.41 -9.22
CA TYR A 242 13.89 8.25 -9.23
C TYR A 242 14.84 7.91 -10.39
N SER A 243 15.03 6.62 -10.68
CA SER A 243 15.84 6.22 -11.84
C SER A 243 15.25 6.71 -13.17
N ILE A 244 13.91 6.74 -13.29
CA ILE A 244 13.23 7.24 -14.49
C ILE A 244 13.31 8.76 -14.59
N GLU A 245 13.15 9.48 -13.47
CA GLU A 245 13.31 10.92 -13.42
C GLU A 245 14.70 11.34 -13.90
N ALA A 246 15.75 10.68 -13.41
CA ALA A 246 17.12 10.98 -13.82
C ALA A 246 17.35 10.76 -15.33
N LYS A 247 16.69 9.75 -15.93
CA LYS A 247 16.71 9.53 -17.39
C LYS A 247 15.98 10.66 -18.14
N LEU A 248 14.84 11.13 -17.63
CA LEU A 248 14.08 12.25 -18.23
C LEU A 248 14.87 13.57 -18.22
N CYS A 249 15.64 13.84 -17.16
CA CYS A 249 16.54 15.00 -17.05
C CYS A 249 17.61 15.02 -18.14
N ARG A 250 18.34 13.89 -18.29
CA ARG A 250 19.44 13.75 -19.25
C ARG A 250 18.98 13.75 -20.71
N GLY A 251 17.71 13.46 -20.96
CA GLY A 251 17.20 13.33 -22.33
C GLY A 251 17.67 12.04 -22.99
N ASP A 252 18.21 11.11 -22.20
CA ASP A 252 18.41 9.72 -22.60
C ASP A 252 17.09 9.24 -23.22
N GLN A 253 17.16 8.67 -24.43
CA GLN A 253 16.01 8.27 -25.25
C GLN A 253 14.83 7.82 -24.38
N ARG A 254 13.63 8.36 -24.69
CA ARG A 254 12.34 7.88 -24.17
C ARG A 254 12.46 6.36 -24.00
N PRO A 255 12.40 5.82 -22.77
CA PRO A 255 12.89 4.48 -22.50
C PRO A 255 12.33 3.50 -23.52
N LYS A 256 13.22 2.91 -24.33
CA LYS A 256 12.93 1.85 -25.31
C LYS A 256 12.43 0.57 -24.64
N ASP A 257 12.40 0.53 -23.31
CA ASP A 257 12.15 -0.68 -22.51
C ASP A 257 10.72 -1.23 -22.61
N TYR A 258 9.82 -0.65 -23.41
CA TYR A 258 8.49 -1.21 -23.60
C TYR A 258 7.94 -0.92 -25.01
N SER A 259 8.38 -1.77 -25.95
CA SER A 259 7.67 -2.23 -27.16
C SER A 259 6.89 -1.21 -28.01
N ASP A 260 7.50 -0.10 -28.42
CA ASP A 260 7.05 0.61 -29.61
C ASP A 260 8.04 0.30 -30.74
N MET A 261 7.74 -0.76 -31.53
CA MET A 261 8.23 -0.88 -32.90
C MET A 261 7.50 0.18 -33.71
N SER A 262 8.01 1.40 -33.71
CA SER A 262 7.64 2.40 -34.71
C SER A 262 8.90 3.01 -35.26
N ASP A 263 9.12 2.81 -36.56
CA ASP A 263 10.16 3.44 -37.36
C ASP A 263 10.14 4.95 -37.15
N SER A 264 11.11 5.44 -36.40
CA SER A 264 11.52 6.83 -36.48
C SER A 264 13.03 6.84 -36.59
N THR A 265 13.50 7.17 -37.80
CA THR A 265 14.88 7.57 -38.07
C THR A 265 15.36 8.55 -37.00
N PRO A 266 16.55 8.36 -36.41
CA PRO A 266 17.08 9.27 -35.43
C PRO A 266 17.44 10.57 -36.13
N ASP A 267 16.74 11.65 -35.78
CA ASP A 267 17.13 13.00 -36.18
C ASP A 267 18.45 13.34 -35.44
N GLU A 268 19.57 13.13 -36.13
CA GLU A 268 20.90 13.59 -35.74
C GLU A 268 20.92 15.12 -35.82
N GLY A 269 20.66 15.80 -34.69
CA GLY A 269 20.86 17.26 -34.64
C GLY A 269 20.19 18.00 -33.50
N THR A 270 19.28 17.40 -32.73
CA THR A 270 18.67 18.13 -31.60
C THR A 270 19.64 18.15 -30.42
N VAL A 271 20.28 19.29 -30.17
CA VAL A 271 20.96 19.57 -28.90
C VAL A 271 19.89 19.59 -27.81
N TRP A 272 19.67 18.45 -27.18
CA TRP A 272 18.73 18.34 -26.07
C TRP A 272 19.32 19.06 -24.86
N HIS A 273 18.79 20.25 -24.55
CA HIS A 273 19.13 20.90 -23.30
C HIS A 273 18.74 20.01 -22.12
N GLU A 274 19.71 19.75 -21.24
CA GLU A 274 19.52 18.99 -20.02
C GLU A 274 18.53 19.74 -19.11
N ILE A 275 17.50 19.03 -18.63
CA ILE A 275 16.56 19.62 -17.68
C ILE A 275 17.16 19.45 -16.28
N PRO A 276 17.37 20.54 -15.51
CA PRO A 276 17.89 20.41 -14.15
C PRO A 276 16.95 19.56 -13.30
N SER A 277 17.52 18.59 -12.60
CA SER A 277 16.75 17.73 -11.68
C SER A 277 16.08 18.56 -10.60
N ALA A 278 14.84 18.18 -10.26
CA ALA A 278 14.04 18.76 -9.19
C ALA A 278 14.51 18.23 -7.83
N PHE A 279 15.36 17.19 -7.87
CA PHE A 279 15.94 16.54 -6.72
C PHE A 279 17.44 16.84 -6.65
N PRO A 280 17.95 17.31 -5.49
CA PRO A 280 19.38 17.48 -5.28
C PRO A 280 20.18 16.20 -5.61
N LYS A 281 21.45 16.34 -5.98
CA LYS A 281 22.33 15.19 -6.27
C LYS A 281 22.45 14.25 -5.07
N GLU A 282 22.28 14.80 -3.87
CA GLU A 282 22.33 14.14 -2.58
C GLU A 282 21.06 13.32 -2.29
N THR A 283 19.97 13.47 -3.05
CA THR A 283 18.71 12.76 -2.81
C THR A 283 18.90 11.25 -2.80
N ALA A 284 19.72 10.69 -3.70
CA ALA A 284 20.00 9.26 -3.69
C ALA A 284 20.72 8.80 -2.41
N PHE A 285 21.62 9.63 -1.87
CA PHE A 285 22.29 9.37 -0.60
C PHE A 285 21.32 9.44 0.57
N ILE A 286 20.48 10.49 0.60
CA ILE A 286 19.44 10.67 1.63
C ILE A 286 18.47 9.48 1.64
N LEU A 287 17.96 9.06 0.48
CA LEU A 287 17.05 7.91 0.38
C LEU A 287 17.70 6.62 0.88
N ARG A 288 18.98 6.38 0.54
CA ARG A 288 19.72 5.22 1.07
C ARG A 288 19.86 5.30 2.59
N ALA A 289 20.17 6.48 3.13
CA ALA A 289 20.25 6.68 4.57
C ALA A 289 18.91 6.42 5.27
N LEU A 290 17.79 6.87 4.68
CA LEU A 290 16.44 6.58 5.18
C LEU A 290 16.12 5.08 5.14
N VAL A 291 16.44 4.39 4.03
CA VAL A 291 16.27 2.93 3.96
C VAL A 291 17.08 2.23 5.03
N TRP A 292 18.35 2.62 5.24
CA TRP A 292 19.19 2.04 6.29
C TRP A 292 18.63 2.29 7.69
N GLN A 293 18.18 3.51 7.97
CA GLN A 293 17.56 3.84 9.25
C GLN A 293 16.29 3.01 9.48
N TRP A 294 15.44 2.85 8.46
CA TRP A 294 14.27 1.98 8.52
C TRP A 294 14.64 0.51 8.78
N VAL A 295 15.66 -0.02 8.10
CA VAL A 295 16.18 -1.39 8.34
C VAL A 295 16.68 -1.53 9.79
N VAL A 296 17.38 -0.55 10.33
CA VAL A 296 17.82 -0.58 11.74
C VAL A 296 16.64 -0.63 12.70
N LEU A 297 15.58 0.17 12.45
CA LEU A 297 14.37 0.13 13.27
C LEU A 297 13.66 -1.23 13.21
N LEU A 298 13.59 -1.84 12.02
CA LEU A 298 13.09 -3.21 11.86
C LEU A 298 13.93 -4.22 12.64
N LEU A 299 15.26 -4.13 12.55
CA LEU A 299 16.15 -5.01 13.31
C LEU A 299 15.90 -4.87 14.81
N CYS A 300 15.72 -3.66 15.33
CA CYS A 300 15.35 -3.45 16.74
C CYS A 300 14.06 -4.20 17.12
N LEU A 301 13.06 -4.20 16.25
CA LEU A 301 11.81 -4.91 16.46
C LEU A 301 12.01 -6.44 16.46
N TYR A 302 12.80 -6.97 15.51
CA TYR A 302 13.17 -8.38 15.50
C TYR A 302 14.02 -8.80 16.71
N PHE A 303 14.91 -7.93 17.19
CA PHE A 303 15.68 -8.18 18.42
C PHE A 303 14.78 -8.23 19.65
N LYS A 304 13.75 -7.37 19.73
CA LYS A 304 12.73 -7.47 20.78
C LYS A 304 12.05 -8.84 20.76
N PHE A 305 11.65 -9.32 19.58
CA PHE A 305 11.09 -10.67 19.44
C PHE A 305 12.06 -11.77 19.85
N ALA A 306 13.32 -11.71 19.38
CA ALA A 306 14.34 -12.70 19.71
C ALA A 306 14.63 -12.76 21.22
N LYS A 307 14.61 -11.60 21.90
CA LYS A 307 14.70 -11.52 23.35
C LYS A 307 13.53 -12.25 24.02
N GLU A 308 12.29 -12.00 23.59
CA GLU A 308 11.11 -12.69 24.16
C GLU A 308 11.17 -14.21 23.93
N LEU A 309 11.60 -14.65 22.74
CA LEU A 309 11.78 -16.07 22.44
C LEU A 309 12.85 -16.71 23.35
N TYR A 310 13.99 -16.03 23.51
CA TYR A 310 15.06 -16.48 24.40
C TYR A 310 14.58 -16.59 25.85
N LEU A 311 13.85 -15.59 26.35
CA LEU A 311 13.28 -15.62 27.70
C LEU A 311 12.27 -16.78 27.85
N HIS A 312 11.40 -16.97 26.86
CA HIS A 312 10.41 -18.04 26.88
C HIS A 312 11.07 -19.42 26.92
N TRP A 313 12.15 -19.64 26.16
CA TRP A 313 12.89 -20.90 26.15
C TRP A 313 13.78 -21.10 27.39
N SER A 314 14.44 -20.03 27.86
CA SER A 314 15.37 -20.10 29.00
C SER A 314 14.66 -20.28 30.34
N PHE A 315 13.42 -19.82 30.45
CA PHE A 315 12.63 -19.89 31.68
C PHE A 315 11.42 -20.84 31.59
N SER A 316 11.32 -21.65 30.53
CA SER A 316 10.40 -22.80 30.47
C SER A 316 11.06 -24.07 31.02
N PRO A 317 11.16 -24.18 32.35
CA PRO A 317 10.51 -25.32 32.99
C PRO A 317 9.75 -24.89 34.27
N THR A 318 8.62 -25.56 34.57
CA THR A 318 7.85 -25.58 35.85
C THR A 318 6.67 -24.60 36.08
N HIS A 319 5.89 -24.18 35.08
CA HIS A 319 4.60 -23.49 35.33
C HIS A 319 3.38 -24.00 34.54
N SER A 320 3.47 -25.18 33.91
CA SER A 320 2.38 -25.75 33.10
C SER A 320 1.15 -26.24 33.89
N VAL A 321 1.13 -26.13 35.22
CA VAL A 321 0.01 -26.63 36.06
C VAL A 321 -0.81 -25.50 36.70
N THR A 322 -0.22 -24.33 36.99
CA THR A 322 -0.94 -23.28 37.74
C THR A 322 -1.56 -22.18 36.88
N ARG A 323 -1.02 -21.92 35.67
CA ARG A 323 -1.51 -20.79 34.83
C ARG A 323 -2.76 -21.12 34.01
N THR A 324 -2.98 -22.40 33.71
CA THR A 324 -4.17 -22.86 33.01
C THR A 324 -5.43 -22.69 33.89
N GLU A 325 -5.30 -22.83 35.21
CA GLU A 325 -6.41 -22.61 36.15
C GLU A 325 -6.78 -21.13 36.31
N GLU A 326 -5.80 -20.21 36.31
CA GLU A 326 -6.08 -18.76 36.37
C GLU A 326 -6.68 -18.21 35.07
N VAL A 327 -6.26 -18.73 33.91
CA VAL A 327 -6.85 -18.34 32.62
C VAL A 327 -8.28 -18.90 32.49
N ILE A 328 -8.55 -20.11 32.95
CA ILE A 328 -9.91 -20.69 32.98
C ILE A 328 -10.81 -19.96 33.98
N GLN A 329 -10.29 -19.54 35.15
CA GLN A 329 -11.06 -18.75 36.13
C GLN A 329 -11.35 -17.31 35.66
N ASN A 330 -10.46 -16.70 34.87
CA ASN A 330 -10.72 -15.38 34.28
C ASN A 330 -11.65 -15.46 33.07
N ILE A 331 -11.68 -16.56 32.31
CA ILE A 331 -12.62 -16.75 31.20
C ILE A 331 -14.04 -17.06 31.72
N THR A 332 -14.20 -17.65 32.91
CA THR A 332 -15.52 -17.96 33.49
C THR A 332 -16.16 -16.82 34.30
N LYS A 333 -15.48 -15.68 34.44
CA LYS A 333 -15.97 -14.48 35.14
C LYS A 333 -16.31 -13.28 34.23
N TRP A 334 -16.34 -13.48 32.90
CA TRP A 334 -16.83 -12.49 31.93
C TRP A 334 -18.12 -12.94 31.26
#